data_AF-A0A8T7BS56-F1
#
_entry.id   AF-A0A8T7BS56-F1
#
_cell.length_a   1.000
_cell.length_b   1.000
_cell.length_c   1.000
_cell.angle_alpha   90.00
_cell.angle_beta   90.00
_cell.angle_gamma   90.00
#
_symmetry.space_group_name_H-M   'P 1'
#
loop_
_entity.id
_entity.type
_entity.pdbx_description
1 polymer ?
#
loop_
_entity_poly.entity_id
_entity_poly.type
_entity_poly.pdbx_seq_one_letter_code
_entity_poly.pdbx_strand_id
1 'polypeptide(L)'
;VLSGVSGVGKSSITAALLPQEDIKIAEISEANEEGRHTTRTSRLYHLPQNGQLIDTPGVRGFNPLLDSNQQLSAGFREISQKAENCRFANCRHLNEPQCAVIEAVENGEIAESRYQNFLRLQAS
;
A
#
# COMPACT_ATOMS: atom_id res chain seq x y z
N VAL A 1 6.98 -9.47 -6.73
CA VAL A 1 7.77 -8.64 -5.78
C VAL A 1 7.06 -8.67 -4.44
N LEU A 2 7.76 -8.94 -3.33
CA LEU A 2 7.23 -8.79 -1.98
C LEU A 2 7.60 -7.41 -1.45
N SER A 3 6.58 -6.63 -1.09
CA SER A 3 6.73 -5.28 -0.53
C SER A 3 5.87 -5.14 0.73
N GLY A 4 6.29 -4.26 1.63
CA GLY A 4 5.63 -4.04 2.92
C GLY A 4 6.61 -3.47 3.92
N VAL A 5 6.09 -2.99 5.05
CA VAL A 5 6.91 -2.38 6.11
C VAL A 5 7.94 -3.38 6.67
N SER A 6 8.94 -2.88 7.41
CA SER A 6 9.89 -3.78 8.07
C SER A 6 9.16 -4.69 9.07
N GLY A 7 9.56 -5.95 9.17
CA GLY A 7 9.00 -6.89 10.15
C GLY A 7 7.68 -7.59 9.79
N VAL A 8 7.04 -7.31 8.65
CA VAL A 8 5.75 -7.97 8.29
C VAL A 8 5.85 -9.46 7.93
N GLY A 9 7.06 -10.03 7.90
CA GLY A 9 7.27 -11.44 7.55
C GLY A 9 7.62 -11.72 6.07
N LYS A 10 8.06 -10.72 5.28
CA LYS A 10 8.47 -10.93 3.87
C LYS A 10 9.50 -12.05 3.72
N SER A 11 10.58 -12.02 4.50
CA SER A 11 11.63 -13.04 4.43
C SER A 11 11.14 -14.43 4.87
N SER A 12 10.21 -14.50 5.83
CA SER A 12 9.58 -15.75 6.26
C SER A 12 8.74 -16.36 5.14
N ILE A 13 7.99 -15.54 4.39
CA ILE A 13 7.24 -15.97 3.20
C ILE A 13 8.20 -16.48 2.12
N THR A 14 9.29 -15.76 1.85
CA THR A 14 10.31 -16.17 0.88
C THR A 14 10.90 -17.53 1.25
N ALA A 15 11.27 -17.76 2.52
CA ALA A 15 11.81 -19.02 2.99
C ALA A 15 10.81 -20.18 2.88
N ALA A 16 9.52 -19.93 3.15
CA ALA A 16 8.47 -20.94 2.99
C ALA A 16 8.26 -21.33 1.51
N LEU A 17 8.40 -20.39 0.58
CA LEU A 17 8.28 -20.65 -0.86
C LEU A 17 9.51 -21.33 -1.45
N LEU A 18 10.68 -21.17 -0.83
CA LEU A 18 11.98 -21.62 -1.32
C LEU A 18 12.77 -22.33 -0.23
N PRO A 19 12.33 -23.52 0.22
CA PRO A 19 12.93 -24.22 1.37
C PRO A 19 14.36 -24.70 1.12
N GLN A 20 14.79 -24.75 -0.15
CA GLN A 20 16.15 -25.15 -0.55
C GLN A 20 17.13 -23.97 -0.59
N GLU A 21 16.63 -22.74 -0.50
CA GLU A 21 17.47 -21.53 -0.49
C GLU A 21 17.86 -21.19 0.94
N ASP A 22 19.14 -20.85 1.16
CA ASP A 22 19.62 -20.37 2.46
C ASP A 22 19.20 -18.91 2.70
N ILE A 23 17.93 -18.74 3.09
CA ILE A 23 17.32 -17.44 3.36
C ILE A 23 17.44 -17.15 4.85
N LYS A 24 18.29 -16.18 5.18
CA LYS A 24 18.44 -15.68 6.55
C LYS A 24 17.16 -14.98 7.00
N ILE A 25 16.57 -15.47 8.09
CA ILE A 25 15.49 -14.83 8.84
C ILE A 25 16.10 -14.34 10.16
N ALA A 26 16.15 -13.03 10.40
CA ALA A 26 16.54 -12.52 11.71
C ALA A 26 15.30 -12.28 12.58
N GLU A 27 15.42 -12.51 13.89
CA GLU A 27 14.42 -12.12 14.87
C GLU A 27 14.26 -10.58 14.92
N ILE A 28 13.04 -10.13 15.22
CA ILE A 28 12.73 -8.72 15.45
C ILE A 28 13.47 -8.30 16.72
N SER A 29 14.22 -7.18 16.70
CA SER A 29 14.96 -6.78 17.90
C SER A 29 14.01 -6.27 18.98
N GLU A 30 14.04 -6.89 20.16
CA GLU A 30 13.25 -6.51 21.35
C GLU A 30 13.56 -5.09 21.87
N ALA A 31 14.71 -4.51 21.51
CA ALA A 31 15.14 -3.21 22.03
C ALA A 31 14.37 -2.00 21.45
N ASN A 32 13.85 -2.09 20.22
CA ASN A 32 13.34 -0.93 19.48
C ASN A 32 11.96 -1.15 18.82
N GLU A 33 11.31 -2.32 19.00
CA GLU A 33 10.08 -2.71 18.26
C GLU A 33 10.19 -2.64 16.71
N GLU A 34 11.39 -2.41 16.18
CA GLU A 34 11.66 -2.28 14.75
C GLU A 34 12.26 -3.59 14.20
N GLY A 35 11.70 -4.09 13.10
CA GLY A 35 12.25 -5.24 12.37
C GLY A 35 13.68 -4.97 11.93
N ARG A 36 14.64 -5.75 12.45
CA ARG A 36 16.05 -5.69 12.08
C ARG A 36 16.20 -6.19 10.64
N HIS A 37 16.40 -5.27 9.70
CA HIS A 37 16.55 -5.57 8.27
C HIS A 37 17.53 -6.72 8.02
N THR A 38 17.03 -7.93 7.73
CA THR A 38 17.88 -9.05 7.28
C THR A 38 18.19 -8.89 5.78
N THR A 39 17.20 -8.48 5.00
CA THR A 39 17.32 -8.16 3.57
C THR A 39 17.65 -6.66 3.39
N ARG A 40 18.94 -6.29 3.42
CA ARG A 40 19.42 -4.91 3.18
C ARG A 40 19.42 -4.50 1.71
N THR A 41 19.32 -5.46 0.79
CA THR A 41 19.34 -5.27 -0.65
C THR A 41 18.23 -6.11 -1.28
N SER A 42 17.62 -5.62 -2.37
CA SER A 42 16.65 -6.42 -3.11
C SER A 42 17.32 -7.68 -3.66
N ARG A 43 16.66 -8.83 -3.53
CA ARG A 43 17.15 -10.13 -4.00
C ARG A 43 16.15 -10.75 -4.96
N LEU A 44 16.66 -11.34 -6.04
CA LEU A 44 15.88 -12.11 -7.01
C LEU A 44 16.12 -13.60 -6.80
N TYR A 45 15.03 -14.35 -6.72
CA TYR A 45 15.00 -15.80 -6.62
C TYR A 45 14.24 -16.40 -7.79
N HIS A 46 14.56 -17.63 -8.16
CA HIS A 46 13.85 -18.39 -9.20
C HIS A 46 12.92 -19.39 -8.53
N LEU A 47 11.65 -19.39 -8.93
CA LEU A 47 10.66 -20.30 -8.36
C LEU A 47 10.72 -21.68 -9.05
N PRO A 48 10.49 -22.79 -8.33
CA PRO A 48 10.61 -24.15 -8.89
C PRO A 48 9.65 -24.43 -10.06
N GLN A 49 8.47 -23.79 -10.05
CA GLN A 49 7.40 -23.99 -11.03
C GLN A 49 7.37 -22.90 -12.11
N ASN A 50 8.53 -22.28 -12.39
CA ASN A 50 8.69 -21.10 -13.24
C ASN A 50 8.28 -19.78 -12.54
N GLY A 51 8.83 -18.66 -12.99
CA GLY A 51 8.65 -17.34 -12.40
C GLY A 51 9.78 -16.90 -11.46
N GLN A 52 9.75 -15.62 -11.09
CA GLN A 52 10.78 -14.98 -10.27
C GLN A 52 10.16 -14.27 -9.07
N LEU A 53 10.83 -14.38 -7.92
CA LEU A 53 10.46 -13.70 -6.68
C LEU A 53 11.50 -12.64 -6.37
N ILE A 54 11.07 -11.39 -6.22
CA ILE A 54 11.93 -10.30 -5.73
C ILE A 54 11.53 -10.00 -4.29
N ASP A 55 12.42 -10.24 -3.34
CA ASP A 55 12.29 -9.78 -1.94
C ASP A 55 12.98 -8.42 -1.80
N THR A 56 12.25 -7.40 -1.32
CA THR A 56 12.79 -6.04 -1.16
C THR A 56 12.93 -5.67 0.32
N PRO A 57 13.85 -4.76 0.68
CA PRO A 57 13.90 -4.21 2.03
C PRO A 57 12.54 -3.67 2.47
N GLY A 58 12.31 -3.68 3.79
CA GLY A 58 11.10 -3.06 4.35
C GLY A 58 11.08 -1.56 4.10
N VAL A 59 9.97 -1.04 3.57
CA VAL A 59 9.78 0.41 3.42
C VAL A 59 9.48 1.03 4.79
N ARG A 60 10.16 2.14 5.12
CA ARG A 60 9.88 2.97 6.29
C ARG A 60 9.25 4.26 5.81
N GLY A 61 7.92 4.35 5.90
CA GLY A 61 7.14 5.42 5.28
C GLY A 61 7.03 5.23 3.77
N PHE A 62 5.80 5.21 3.28
CA PHE A 62 5.52 5.24 1.84
C PHE A 62 4.67 6.48 1.60
N ASN A 63 5.23 7.46 0.89
CA ASN A 63 4.46 8.58 0.38
C ASN A 63 4.58 8.57 -1.15
N PRO A 64 3.50 8.28 -1.89
CA PRO A 64 3.56 8.32 -3.34
C PRO A 64 3.80 9.76 -3.81
N LEU A 65 4.69 9.93 -4.79
CA LEU A 65 4.83 11.20 -5.50
C LEU A 65 3.65 11.32 -6.46
N LEU A 66 2.66 12.14 -6.08
CA LEU A 66 1.45 12.38 -6.85
C LEU A 66 1.43 13.84 -7.29
N ASP A 67 1.19 14.05 -8.58
CA ASP A 67 1.16 15.38 -9.21
C ASP A 67 -0.24 16.02 -9.19
N SER A 68 -1.27 15.24 -8.85
CA SER A 68 -2.65 15.75 -8.83
C SER A 68 -3.59 14.90 -7.97
N ASN A 69 -4.70 15.52 -7.57
CA ASN A 69 -5.79 14.82 -6.91
C ASN A 69 -6.42 13.74 -7.80
N GLN A 70 -6.41 13.94 -9.12
CA GLN A 70 -6.93 12.93 -10.05
C GLN A 70 -6.09 11.66 -10.02
N GLN A 71 -4.76 11.77 -9.95
CA GLN A 71 -3.87 10.62 -9.76
C GLN A 71 -4.11 9.94 -8.40
N LEU A 72 -4.35 10.72 -7.34
CA LEU A 72 -4.69 10.17 -6.03
C LEU A 72 -6.02 9.39 -6.08
N SER A 73 -7.08 9.99 -6.61
CA SER A 73 -8.40 9.35 -6.75
C SER A 73 -8.32 8.07 -7.59
N ALA A 74 -7.52 8.06 -8.66
CA ALA A 74 -7.29 6.86 -9.48
C ALA A 74 -6.65 5.69 -8.69
N GLY A 75 -5.89 5.97 -7.64
CA GLY A 75 -5.32 4.96 -6.73
C GLY A 75 -6.34 4.31 -5.79
N PHE A 76 -7.52 4.92 -5.62
CA PHE A 76 -8.61 4.41 -4.80
C PHE A 76 -9.79 4.05 -5.71
N ARG A 77 -9.89 2.77 -6.11
CA ARG A 77 -10.87 2.30 -7.10
C ARG A 77 -12.29 2.78 -6.81
N GLU A 78 -12.74 2.65 -5.57
CA GLU A 78 -14.08 3.05 -5.13
C GLU A 78 -14.31 4.56 -5.20
N ILE A 79 -13.28 5.37 -4.91
CA ILE A 79 -13.33 6.84 -5.02
C ILE A 79 -13.34 7.23 -6.49
N SER A 80 -12.45 6.67 -7.31
CA SER A 80 -12.40 6.92 -8.76
C SER A 80 -13.74 6.65 -9.43
N GLN A 81 -14.40 5.53 -9.10
CA GLN A 81 -15.70 5.16 -9.68
C GLN A 81 -16.81 6.13 -9.26
N LYS A 82 -16.83 6.60 -8.02
CA LYS A 82 -17.85 7.54 -7.54
C LYS A 82 -17.59 8.97 -8.00
N ALA A 83 -16.33 9.37 -8.17
CA ALA A 83 -15.93 10.69 -8.61
C ALA A 83 -16.48 11.07 -9.99
N GLU A 84 -16.75 10.09 -10.88
CA GLU A 84 -17.39 10.30 -12.18
C GLU A 84 -18.79 10.93 -12.08
N ASN A 85 -19.47 10.73 -10.95
CA ASN A 85 -20.80 11.26 -10.68
C ASN A 85 -20.78 12.56 -9.85
N CYS A 86 -19.60 13.09 -9.55
CA CYS A 86 -19.50 14.38 -8.87
C CYS A 86 -20.04 15.50 -9.76
N ARG A 87 -20.73 16.46 -9.14
CA ARG A 87 -21.21 17.65 -9.84
C ARG A 87 -20.09 18.47 -10.52
N PHE A 88 -18.91 18.49 -9.93
CA PHE A 88 -17.77 19.28 -10.41
C PHE A 88 -16.67 18.37 -10.94
N ALA A 89 -16.16 18.68 -12.13
CA ALA A 89 -15.05 17.93 -12.75
C ALA A 89 -13.73 18.02 -11.94
N ASN A 90 -13.56 19.08 -11.15
CA ASN A 90 -12.41 19.30 -10.27
C ASN A 90 -12.74 19.09 -8.79
N CYS A 91 -13.78 18.31 -8.48
CA CYS A 91 -14.18 17.98 -7.12
C CYS A 91 -12.99 17.37 -6.36
N ARG A 92 -12.72 17.88 -5.15
CA ARG A 92 -11.63 17.39 -4.29
C ARG A 92 -12.06 16.34 -3.29
N HIS A 93 -13.36 16.10 -3.17
CA HIS A 93 -13.96 15.16 -2.23
C HIS A 93 -13.64 15.52 -0.78
N LEU A 94 -13.75 16.82 -0.45
CA LEU A 94 -13.49 17.34 0.90
C LEU A 94 -14.77 17.83 1.55
N ASN A 95 -15.44 18.77 0.88
CA ASN A 95 -16.64 19.45 1.37
C ASN A 95 -17.48 20.02 0.23
N GLU A 96 -17.21 19.61 -1.02
CA GLU A 96 -17.94 20.10 -2.17
C GLU A 96 -19.42 19.71 -2.09
N PRO A 97 -20.35 20.63 -2.42
CA PRO A 97 -21.75 20.29 -2.46
C PRO A 97 -22.02 19.27 -3.57
N GLN A 98 -22.86 18.28 -3.28
CA GLN A 98 -23.20 17.18 -4.20
C GLN A 98 -21.96 16.40 -4.68
N CYS A 99 -21.04 16.13 -3.76
CA CYS A 99 -19.94 15.22 -3.97
C CYS A 99 -20.42 13.76 -3.85
N ALA A 100 -20.48 13.05 -4.98
CA ALA A 100 -20.90 11.65 -5.03
C ALA A 100 -19.99 10.72 -4.21
N VAL A 101 -18.73 11.11 -3.97
CA VAL A 101 -17.82 10.37 -3.08
C VAL A 101 -18.24 10.50 -1.62
N ILE A 102 -18.57 11.71 -1.14
CA ILE A 102 -19.00 11.94 0.25
C ILE A 102 -20.34 11.23 0.50
N GLU A 103 -21.29 11.35 -0.44
CA GLU A 103 -22.57 10.64 -0.37
C GLU A 103 -22.38 9.11 -0.33
N ALA A 104 -21.46 8.57 -1.13
CA ALA A 104 -21.14 7.15 -1.11
C ALA A 104 -20.49 6.69 0.20
N VAL A 105 -19.75 7.56 0.90
CA VAL A 105 -19.22 7.28 2.25
C VAL A 105 -20.37 7.25 3.25
N GLU A 106 -21.26 8.26 3.23
CA GLU A 106 -22.43 8.34 4.11
C GLU A 106 -23.38 7.15 3.96
N ASN A 107 -23.54 6.64 2.73
CA ASN A 107 -24.35 5.47 2.42
C ASN A 107 -23.63 4.13 2.70
N GLY A 108 -22.36 4.15 3.15
CA GLY A 108 -21.57 2.96 3.45
C GLY A 108 -21.07 2.19 2.23
N GLU A 109 -21.17 2.77 1.02
CA GLU A 109 -20.66 2.20 -0.22
C GLU A 109 -19.14 2.35 -0.34
N ILE A 110 -18.58 3.42 0.24
CA ILE A 110 -17.15 3.58 0.47
C ILE A 110 -16.91 3.43 1.97
N ALA A 111 -16.01 2.53 2.35
CA ALA A 111 -15.65 2.36 3.75
C ALA A 111 -15.00 3.65 4.30
N GLU A 112 -15.44 4.12 5.47
CA GLU A 112 -14.92 5.31 6.14
C GLU A 112 -13.38 5.28 6.26
N SER A 113 -12.81 4.12 6.63
CA SER A 113 -11.36 3.95 6.75
C SER A 113 -10.62 4.21 5.44
N ARG A 114 -11.23 3.90 4.29
CA ARG A 114 -10.66 4.15 2.96
C ARG A 114 -10.72 5.63 2.60
N TYR A 115 -11.84 6.30 2.88
CA TYR A 115 -11.99 7.74 2.70
C TYR A 115 -11.00 8.52 3.58
N GLN A 116 -10.86 8.14 4.85
CA GLN A 116 -9.86 8.75 5.74
C GLN A 116 -8.42 8.52 5.26
N ASN A 117 -8.10 7.36 4.70
CA ASN A 117 -6.79 7.13 4.07
C ASN A 117 -6.56 8.07 2.87
N PHE A 118 -7.57 8.24 2.04
CA PHE A 118 -7.51 9.17 0.90
C PHE A 118 -7.25 10.61 1.37
N LEU A 119 -8.00 11.09 2.37
CA LEU A 119 -7.81 12.43 2.93
C LEU A 119 -6.41 12.63 3.52
N ARG A 120 -5.88 11.62 4.21
CA ARG A 120 -4.52 11.67 4.75
C ARG A 120 -3.44 11.82 3.67
N LEU A 121 -3.59 11.13 2.54
CA LEU A 121 -2.68 11.22 1.40
C LEU A 121 -2.88 12.49 0.56
N GLN A 122 -4.07 13.10 0.63
CA GLN A 122 -4.33 14.37 -0.05
C GLN A 122 -3.73 15.57 0.71
N ALA A 123 -3.58 15.45 2.03
CA ALA A 123 -3.03 16.49 2.89
C ALA A 123 -1.50 16.46 3.03
N SER A 124 -0.85 15.40 2.53
CA SER A 124 0.60 15.19 2.55
C SER A 124 1.29 15.78 1.33
#